data_AF-A0A0H3ZK79-F1
#
_entry.id   AF-A0A0H3ZK79-F1
#
_cell.length_a   1.000
_cell.length_b   1.000
_cell.length_c   1.000
_cell.angle_alpha   90.00
_cell.angle_beta   90.00
_cell.angle_gamma   90.00
#
_symmetry.space_group_name_H-M   'P 1'
#
loop_
_entity.id
_entity.type
_entity.pdbx_description
1 polymer ?
#
loop_
_entity_poly.entity_id
_entity_poly.type
_entity_poly.pdbx_seq_one_letter_code
_entity_poly.pdbx_strand_id
1 'polypeptide(L)'
;MNANAQLKQLSNQDHLKQFDPDDLLEAFLHRYNDQNAALDQLTGENQLLQQSLDGYKRQCHKQIKELEEVREENETCRNLALEAEKIANKSTGLTTELARARAQIQTLQKQLKDANAEGSPKKLKAQVKRLKDKDAEQKKRIASQEQVIKTLRHSVEQKNVQQNQAFDKIASLQKQLAHDTGSGLYHNGEHHLIIWPQKTKMLDSDGNTFEGRSLLYLHQSGRGGLMTYNPTTEQVNLCAAPRGGLRPSEDLKQFAQDWLFKVNELQEGIVKEEDMIPVNYNGDFEK
;
A
#
# COMPACT_ATOMS: atom_id res chain seq x y z
N MET A 1 7.29 -140.97 27.42
CA MET A 1 5.83 -141.19 27.54
C MET A 1 5.45 -141.01 29.00
N ASN A 2 4.50 -140.11 29.30
CA ASN A 2 4.18 -139.71 30.67
C ASN A 2 3.35 -140.81 31.33
N ALA A 3 3.93 -141.55 32.30
CA ALA A 3 3.31 -142.73 32.92
C ALA A 3 1.92 -142.44 33.53
N ASN A 4 1.70 -141.20 33.97
CA ASN A 4 0.42 -140.72 34.48
C ASN A 4 -0.67 -140.61 33.39
N ALA A 5 -0.29 -140.34 32.14
CA ALA A 5 -1.23 -140.28 31.02
C ALA A 5 -1.67 -141.69 30.57
N GLN A 6 -0.75 -142.67 30.59
CA GLN A 6 -1.06 -144.07 30.29
C GLN A 6 -1.94 -144.72 31.37
N LEU A 7 -1.67 -144.47 32.66
CA LEU A 7 -2.51 -144.95 33.77
C LEU A 7 -3.92 -144.35 33.73
N LYS A 8 -4.06 -143.07 33.40
CA LYS A 8 -5.38 -142.43 33.19
C LYS A 8 -6.11 -143.00 31.97
N GLN A 9 -5.41 -143.32 30.89
CA GLN A 9 -6.00 -143.96 29.70
C GLN A 9 -6.50 -145.38 30.01
N LEU A 10 -5.70 -146.20 30.70
CA LEU A 10 -6.08 -147.55 31.12
C LEU A 10 -7.22 -147.54 32.13
N SER A 11 -7.18 -146.66 33.13
CA SER A 11 -8.27 -146.48 34.11
C SER A 11 -9.58 -146.04 33.45
N ASN A 12 -9.51 -145.12 32.48
CA ASN A 12 -10.69 -144.73 31.72
C ASN A 12 -11.20 -145.86 30.80
N GLN A 13 -10.31 -146.65 30.19
CA GLN A 13 -10.72 -147.83 29.40
C GLN A 13 -11.38 -148.92 30.25
N ASP A 14 -10.87 -149.19 31.46
CA ASP A 14 -11.46 -150.20 32.34
C ASP A 14 -12.80 -149.74 32.95
N HIS A 15 -12.99 -148.43 33.17
CA HIS A 15 -14.31 -147.88 33.51
C HIS A 15 -15.31 -147.98 32.36
N LEU A 16 -14.86 -147.84 31.10
CA LEU A 16 -15.74 -147.98 29.93
C LEU A 16 -16.19 -149.45 29.73
N LYS A 17 -15.38 -150.45 30.08
CA LYS A 17 -15.78 -151.87 29.99
C LYS A 17 -16.88 -152.30 30.97
N GLN A 18 -17.24 -151.45 31.94
CA GLN A 18 -18.28 -151.72 32.95
C GLN A 18 -19.69 -151.30 32.49
N PHE A 19 -19.78 -150.55 31.39
CA PHE A 19 -21.05 -150.13 30.78
C PHE A 19 -21.35 -150.99 29.55
N ASP A 20 -22.63 -151.15 29.22
CA ASP A 20 -23.01 -151.85 27.99
C ASP A 20 -22.44 -151.07 26.78
N PRO A 21 -21.79 -151.74 25.82
CA PRO A 21 -21.32 -151.11 24.60
C PRO A 21 -22.38 -150.24 23.91
N ASP A 22 -23.65 -150.62 23.97
CA ASP A 22 -24.75 -149.85 23.39
C ASP A 22 -25.01 -148.53 24.15
N ASP A 23 -24.92 -148.52 25.49
CA ASP A 23 -25.07 -147.32 26.33
C ASP A 23 -23.92 -146.30 26.10
N LEU A 24 -22.70 -146.80 25.91
CA LEU A 24 -21.54 -145.95 25.60
C LEU A 24 -21.63 -145.33 24.21
N LEU A 25 -22.16 -146.09 23.24
CA LEU A 25 -22.39 -145.59 21.89
C LEU A 25 -23.48 -144.52 21.90
N GLU A 26 -24.57 -144.73 22.64
CA GLU A 26 -25.66 -143.74 22.82
C GLU A 26 -25.15 -142.45 23.47
N ALA A 27 -24.38 -142.53 24.57
CA ALA A 27 -23.79 -141.36 25.23
C ALA A 27 -22.79 -140.61 24.34
N PHE A 28 -22.00 -141.34 23.54
CA PHE A 28 -21.11 -140.74 22.54
C PHE A 28 -21.90 -140.01 21.45
N LEU A 29 -22.95 -140.63 20.90
CA LEU A 29 -23.80 -140.03 19.88
C LEU A 29 -24.50 -138.77 20.41
N HIS A 30 -25.04 -138.80 21.63
CA HIS A 30 -25.61 -137.61 22.26
C HIS A 30 -24.58 -136.49 22.40
N ARG A 31 -23.41 -136.78 22.96
CA ARG A 31 -22.37 -135.76 23.15
C ARG A 31 -21.81 -135.23 21.83
N TYR A 32 -21.68 -136.08 20.82
CA TYR A 32 -21.25 -135.69 19.48
C TYR A 32 -22.30 -134.81 18.79
N ASN A 33 -23.58 -135.15 18.93
CA ASN A 33 -24.68 -134.33 18.43
C ASN A 33 -24.78 -132.98 19.16
N ASP A 34 -24.60 -132.94 20.48
CA ASP A 34 -24.55 -131.70 21.27
C ASP A 34 -23.36 -130.82 20.86
N GLN A 35 -22.19 -131.43 20.64
CA GLN A 35 -21.01 -130.73 20.16
C GLN A 35 -21.22 -130.18 18.74
N ASN A 36 -21.86 -130.94 17.84
CA ASN A 36 -22.20 -130.45 16.51
C ASN A 36 -23.22 -129.32 16.58
N ALA A 37 -24.24 -129.42 17.43
CA ALA A 37 -25.22 -128.34 17.63
C ALA A 37 -24.54 -127.06 18.15
N ALA A 38 -23.57 -127.17 19.06
CA ALA A 38 -22.79 -126.03 19.54
C ALA A 38 -21.86 -125.44 18.45
N LEU A 39 -21.26 -126.28 17.61
CA LEU A 39 -20.45 -125.84 16.46
C LEU A 39 -21.30 -125.15 15.40
N ASP A 40 -22.50 -125.65 15.13
CA ASP A 40 -23.46 -125.05 14.20
C ASP A 40 -23.91 -123.67 14.71
N GLN A 41 -24.21 -123.56 16.02
CA GLN A 41 -24.54 -122.30 16.65
C GLN A 41 -23.40 -121.28 16.55
N LEU A 42 -22.17 -121.68 16.91
CA LEU A 42 -21.00 -120.80 16.84
C LEU A 42 -20.70 -120.37 15.39
N THR A 43 -20.91 -121.27 14.42
CA THR A 43 -20.80 -120.96 12.99
C THR A 43 -21.84 -119.92 12.57
N GLY A 44 -23.09 -120.06 13.01
CA GLY A 44 -24.16 -119.10 12.76
C GLY A 44 -23.88 -117.72 13.37
N GLU A 45 -23.42 -117.68 14.63
CA GLU A 45 -23.01 -116.45 15.30
C GLU A 45 -21.85 -115.76 14.58
N ASN A 46 -20.85 -116.52 14.14
CA ASN A 46 -19.71 -115.98 13.39
C ASN A 46 -20.14 -115.38 12.04
N GLN A 47 -21.07 -116.04 11.33
CA GLN A 47 -21.65 -115.51 10.10
C GLN A 47 -22.41 -114.19 10.35
N LEU A 48 -23.21 -114.11 11.41
CA LEU A 48 -23.92 -112.88 11.78
C LEU A 48 -22.96 -111.73 12.15
N LEU A 49 -21.92 -112.03 12.92
CA LEU A 49 -20.87 -111.06 13.27
C LEU A 49 -20.14 -110.56 12.02
N GLN A 50 -19.80 -111.45 11.08
CA GLN A 50 -19.17 -111.09 9.82
C GLN A 50 -20.07 -110.19 8.98
N GLN A 51 -21.36 -110.50 8.88
CA GLN A 51 -22.35 -109.66 8.18
C GLN A 51 -22.49 -108.27 8.83
N SER A 52 -22.49 -108.20 10.17
CA SER A 52 -22.52 -106.94 10.91
C SER A 52 -21.27 -106.10 10.67
N LEU A 53 -20.09 -106.73 10.73
CA LEU A 53 -18.80 -106.09 10.43
C LEU A 53 -18.78 -105.49 9.03
N ASP A 54 -19.24 -106.24 8.03
CA ASP A 54 -19.30 -105.76 6.65
C ASP A 54 -20.34 -104.64 6.47
N GLY A 55 -21.42 -104.66 7.25
CA GLY A 55 -22.37 -103.55 7.37
C GLY A 55 -21.71 -102.28 7.91
N TYR A 56 -20.99 -102.37 9.03
CA TYR A 56 -20.27 -101.24 9.62
C TYR A 56 -19.17 -100.70 8.69
N LYS A 57 -18.43 -101.57 8.00
CA LYS A 57 -17.43 -101.13 7.02
C LYS A 57 -18.06 -100.28 5.92
N ARG A 58 -19.20 -100.70 5.35
CA ARG A 58 -19.93 -99.91 4.35
C ARG A 58 -20.41 -98.57 4.91
N GLN A 59 -20.92 -98.56 6.15
CA GLN A 59 -21.34 -97.33 6.81
C GLN A 59 -20.17 -96.36 7.03
N CYS A 60 -19.03 -96.84 7.53
CA CYS A 60 -17.83 -96.03 7.71
C CYS A 60 -17.34 -95.45 6.37
N HIS A 61 -17.34 -96.24 5.30
CA HIS A 61 -16.95 -95.74 3.97
C HIS A 61 -17.90 -94.64 3.49
N LYS A 62 -19.21 -94.80 3.71
CA LYS A 62 -20.20 -93.78 3.37
C LYS A 62 -19.99 -92.49 4.17
N GLN A 63 -19.77 -92.61 5.48
CA GLN A 63 -19.53 -91.45 6.37
C GLN A 63 -18.22 -90.73 6.05
N ILE A 64 -17.16 -91.46 5.69
CA ILE A 64 -15.89 -90.85 5.25
C ILE A 64 -16.14 -90.01 3.99
N LYS A 65 -16.88 -90.55 3.01
CA LYS A 65 -17.22 -89.81 1.80
C LYS A 65 -18.06 -88.56 2.08
N GLU A 66 -19.09 -88.68 2.92
CA GLU A 66 -19.90 -87.53 3.35
C GLU A 66 -19.07 -86.47 4.08
N LEU A 67 -18.09 -86.88 4.90
CA LEU A 67 -17.17 -85.96 5.58
C LEU A 67 -16.22 -85.24 4.60
N GLU A 68 -15.76 -85.92 3.54
CA GLU A 68 -14.95 -85.32 2.49
C GLU A 68 -15.76 -84.28 1.71
N GLU A 69 -16.98 -84.63 1.29
CA GLU A 69 -17.90 -83.73 0.60
C GLU A 69 -18.18 -82.46 1.45
N VAL A 70 -18.49 -82.64 2.75
CA VAL A 70 -18.72 -81.51 3.67
C VAL A 70 -17.46 -80.66 3.87
N ARG A 71 -16.27 -81.25 3.87
CA ARG A 71 -15.00 -80.50 3.99
C ARG A 71 -14.77 -79.62 2.75
N GLU A 72 -14.98 -80.15 1.56
CA GLU A 72 -14.86 -79.41 0.31
C GLU A 72 -15.88 -78.26 0.22
N GLU A 73 -17.12 -78.51 0.63
CA GLU A 73 -18.16 -77.48 0.73
C GLU A 73 -17.77 -76.38 1.73
N ASN A 74 -17.26 -76.76 2.90
CA ASN A 74 -16.85 -75.80 3.93
C ASN A 74 -15.68 -74.91 3.44
N GLU A 75 -14.69 -75.50 2.78
CA GLU A 75 -13.59 -74.75 2.18
C GLU A 75 -14.08 -73.76 1.13
N THR A 76 -15.01 -74.19 0.28
CA THR A 76 -15.64 -73.33 -0.74
C THR A 76 -16.41 -72.17 -0.09
N CYS A 77 -17.23 -72.45 0.92
CA CYS A 77 -17.96 -71.42 1.67
C CYS A 77 -17.01 -70.42 2.35
N ARG A 78 -15.90 -70.89 2.92
CA ARG A 78 -14.89 -70.03 3.55
C ARG A 78 -14.24 -69.10 2.54
N ASN A 79 -13.90 -69.61 1.37
CA ASN A 79 -13.31 -68.80 0.29
C ASN A 79 -14.31 -67.75 -0.23
N LEU A 80 -15.58 -68.12 -0.38
CA LEU A 80 -16.65 -67.18 -0.75
C LEU A 80 -16.83 -66.07 0.30
N ALA A 81 -16.78 -66.42 1.59
CA ALA A 81 -16.88 -65.44 2.68
C ALA A 81 -15.71 -64.44 2.66
N LEU A 82 -14.48 -64.92 2.42
CA LEU A 82 -13.29 -64.07 2.29
C LEU A 82 -13.39 -63.12 1.09
N GLU A 83 -13.89 -63.59 -0.05
CA GLU A 83 -14.10 -62.72 -1.22
C GLU A 83 -15.22 -61.71 -0.99
N ALA A 84 -16.32 -62.11 -0.34
CA ALA A 84 -17.39 -61.19 0.05
C ALA A 84 -16.89 -60.08 0.99
N GLU A 85 -16.03 -60.42 1.96
CA GLU A 85 -15.40 -59.45 2.85
C GLU A 85 -14.50 -58.46 2.07
N LYS A 86 -13.69 -58.95 1.14
CA LYS A 86 -12.87 -58.09 0.26
C LYS A 86 -13.73 -57.11 -0.56
N ILE A 87 -14.85 -57.58 -1.10
CA ILE A 87 -15.78 -56.74 -1.87
C ILE A 87 -16.45 -55.69 -0.97
N ALA A 88 -16.89 -56.08 0.23
CA ALA A 88 -17.50 -55.16 1.20
C ALA A 88 -16.51 -54.05 1.63
N ASN A 89 -15.25 -54.41 1.88
CA ASN A 89 -14.20 -53.45 2.22
C ASN A 89 -13.94 -52.47 1.06
N LYS A 90 -13.85 -52.97 -0.19
CA LYS A 90 -13.71 -52.12 -1.38
C LYS A 90 -14.91 -51.18 -1.57
N SER A 91 -16.13 -51.68 -1.37
CA SER A 91 -17.36 -50.89 -1.49
C SER A 91 -17.41 -49.76 -0.44
N THR A 92 -16.99 -50.06 0.79
CA THR A 92 -16.86 -49.05 1.86
C THR A 92 -15.85 -47.98 1.48
N GLY A 93 -14.67 -48.38 0.98
CA GLY A 93 -13.65 -47.45 0.47
C GLY A 93 -14.20 -46.52 -0.61
N LEU A 94 -14.83 -47.06 -1.64
CA LEU A 94 -15.44 -46.28 -2.72
C LEU A 94 -16.52 -45.31 -2.22
N THR A 95 -17.34 -45.74 -1.25
CA THR A 95 -18.37 -44.90 -0.64
C THR A 95 -17.77 -43.69 0.08
N THR A 96 -16.66 -43.89 0.81
CA THR A 96 -15.96 -42.80 1.48
C THR A 96 -15.30 -41.83 0.49
N GLU A 97 -14.71 -42.33 -0.60
CA GLU A 97 -14.15 -41.48 -1.65
C GLU A 97 -15.22 -40.66 -2.36
N LEU A 98 -16.36 -41.28 -2.66
CA LEU A 98 -17.50 -40.61 -3.28
C LEU A 98 -18.05 -39.50 -2.36
N ALA A 99 -18.15 -39.76 -1.05
CA ALA A 99 -18.56 -38.75 -0.08
C ALA A 99 -17.56 -37.57 -0.04
N ARG A 100 -16.25 -37.86 -0.05
CA ARG A 100 -15.19 -36.84 -0.11
C ARG A 100 -15.27 -36.02 -1.39
N ALA A 101 -15.43 -36.67 -2.54
CA ALA A 101 -15.56 -35.99 -3.84
C ALA A 101 -16.80 -35.08 -3.88
N ARG A 102 -17.95 -35.54 -3.34
CA ARG A 102 -19.16 -34.70 -3.22
C ARG A 102 -18.92 -33.46 -2.36
N ALA A 103 -18.25 -33.60 -1.22
CA ALA A 103 -17.92 -32.47 -0.35
C ALA A 103 -16.98 -31.46 -1.05
N GLN A 104 -15.99 -31.95 -1.80
CA GLN A 104 -15.11 -31.10 -2.62
C GLN A 104 -15.88 -30.36 -3.71
N ILE A 105 -16.77 -31.04 -4.44
CA ILE A 105 -17.62 -30.40 -5.46
C ILE A 105 -18.48 -29.30 -4.86
N GLN A 106 -19.13 -29.53 -3.72
CA GLN A 106 -19.93 -28.50 -3.05
C GLN A 106 -19.07 -27.29 -2.63
N THR A 107 -17.87 -27.54 -2.12
CA THR A 107 -16.92 -26.48 -1.74
C THR A 107 -16.50 -25.65 -2.95
N LEU A 108 -16.11 -26.32 -4.05
CA LEU A 108 -15.73 -25.65 -5.31
C LEU A 108 -16.90 -24.88 -5.92
N GLN A 109 -18.12 -25.42 -5.87
CA GLN A 109 -19.32 -24.70 -6.34
C GLN A 109 -19.58 -23.44 -5.52
N LYS A 110 -19.35 -23.48 -4.20
CA LYS A 110 -19.46 -22.29 -3.34
C LYS A 110 -18.39 -21.26 -3.69
N GLN A 111 -17.12 -21.67 -3.79
CA GLN A 111 -16.03 -20.79 -4.20
C GLN A 111 -16.27 -20.16 -5.58
N LEU A 112 -16.83 -20.91 -6.53
CA LEU A 112 -17.16 -20.42 -7.87
C LEU A 112 -18.34 -19.44 -7.85
N LYS A 113 -19.32 -19.62 -6.96
CA LYS A 113 -20.38 -18.62 -6.73
C LYS A 113 -19.82 -17.34 -6.10
N ASP A 114 -18.95 -17.46 -5.11
CA ASP A 114 -18.34 -16.32 -4.41
C ASP A 114 -17.45 -15.51 -5.39
N ALA A 115 -16.60 -16.19 -6.16
CA ALA A 115 -15.78 -15.57 -7.20
C ALA A 115 -16.61 -14.88 -8.30
N ASN A 116 -17.73 -15.48 -8.72
CA ASN A 116 -18.66 -14.86 -9.66
C ASN A 116 -19.47 -13.71 -9.04
N ALA A 117 -19.71 -13.71 -7.73
CA ALA A 117 -20.44 -12.65 -7.03
C ALA A 117 -19.60 -11.38 -6.88
N GLU A 118 -18.31 -11.52 -6.54
CA GLU A 118 -17.36 -10.42 -6.42
C GLU A 118 -16.80 -9.97 -7.78
N GLY A 119 -16.53 -10.91 -8.68
CA GLY A 119 -15.87 -10.70 -9.97
C GLY A 119 -16.77 -10.84 -11.19
N SER A 120 -18.11 -10.78 -11.05
CA SER A 120 -19.03 -10.93 -12.17
C SER A 120 -18.60 -10.03 -13.34
N PRO A 121 -18.40 -10.58 -14.56
CA PRO A 121 -17.93 -9.80 -15.70
C PRO A 121 -18.80 -8.56 -15.99
N LYS A 122 -20.09 -8.61 -15.63
CA LYS A 122 -21.02 -7.49 -15.73
C LYS A 122 -20.71 -6.39 -14.71
N LYS A 123 -20.42 -6.74 -13.46
CA LYS A 123 -20.01 -5.79 -12.40
C LYS A 123 -18.67 -5.15 -12.74
N LEU A 124 -17.70 -5.95 -13.17
CA LEU A 124 -16.39 -5.46 -13.60
C LEU A 124 -16.50 -4.51 -14.81
N LYS A 125 -17.28 -4.86 -15.84
CA LYS A 125 -17.56 -3.97 -16.97
C LYS A 125 -18.21 -2.65 -16.53
N ALA A 126 -19.16 -2.70 -15.59
CA ALA A 126 -19.80 -1.49 -15.05
C ALA A 126 -18.82 -0.62 -14.25
N GLN A 127 -17.94 -1.23 -13.45
CA GLN A 127 -16.90 -0.52 -12.70
C GLN A 127 -15.88 0.13 -13.65
N VAL A 128 -15.40 -0.62 -14.66
CA VAL A 128 -14.51 -0.08 -15.71
C VAL A 128 -15.16 1.09 -16.43
N LYS A 129 -16.46 0.99 -16.79
CA LYS A 129 -17.19 2.10 -17.41
C LYS A 129 -17.20 3.34 -16.51
N ARG A 130 -17.56 3.19 -15.22
CA ARG A 130 -17.55 4.30 -14.25
C ARG A 130 -16.18 4.94 -14.10
N LEU A 131 -15.11 4.14 -14.09
CA LEU A 131 -13.74 4.64 -14.01
C LEU A 131 -13.35 5.42 -15.27
N LYS A 132 -13.73 4.93 -16.47
CA LYS A 132 -13.51 5.64 -17.73
C LYS A 132 -14.27 6.96 -17.79
N ASP A 133 -15.53 6.97 -17.34
CA ASP A 133 -16.36 8.18 -17.30
C ASP A 133 -15.74 9.23 -16.35
N LYS A 134 -15.28 8.81 -15.17
CA LYS A 134 -14.55 9.68 -14.22
C LYS A 134 -13.24 10.21 -14.76
N ASP A 135 -12.45 9.37 -15.43
CA ASP A 135 -11.19 9.77 -16.05
C ASP A 135 -11.42 10.80 -17.17
N ALA A 136 -12.45 10.61 -18.00
CA ALA A 136 -12.81 11.57 -19.03
C ALA A 136 -13.25 12.93 -18.45
N GLU A 137 -14.01 12.93 -17.35
CA GLU A 137 -14.41 14.15 -16.64
C GLU A 137 -13.20 14.86 -16.02
N GLN A 138 -12.31 14.11 -15.36
CA GLN A 138 -11.06 14.66 -14.79
C GLN A 138 -10.17 15.27 -15.88
N LYS A 139 -9.98 14.60 -17.01
CA LYS A 139 -9.20 15.13 -18.14
C LYS A 139 -9.76 16.44 -18.68
N LYS A 140 -11.09 16.56 -18.81
CA LYS A 140 -11.74 17.82 -19.21
C LYS A 140 -11.49 18.93 -18.19
N ARG A 141 -11.58 18.61 -16.89
CA ARG A 141 -11.32 19.58 -15.82
C ARG A 141 -9.86 20.04 -15.81
N ILE A 142 -8.91 19.13 -15.99
CA ILE A 142 -7.48 19.45 -16.09
C ILE A 142 -7.23 20.38 -17.28
N ALA A 143 -7.72 20.04 -18.47
CA ALA A 143 -7.53 20.87 -19.66
C ALA A 143 -8.12 22.29 -19.48
N SER A 144 -9.28 22.41 -18.83
CA SER A 144 -9.87 23.72 -18.49
C SER A 144 -9.00 24.51 -17.51
N GLN A 145 -8.49 23.86 -16.47
CA GLN A 145 -7.62 24.50 -15.48
C GLN A 145 -6.27 24.93 -16.08
N GLU A 146 -5.68 24.13 -16.97
CA GLU A 146 -4.46 24.48 -17.69
C GLU A 146 -4.64 25.74 -18.54
N GLN A 147 -5.78 25.86 -19.23
CA GLN A 147 -6.10 27.06 -20.01
C GLN A 147 -6.25 28.29 -19.11
N VAL A 148 -6.94 28.16 -17.97
CA VAL A 148 -7.08 29.25 -16.99
C VAL A 148 -5.73 29.68 -16.44
N ILE A 149 -4.85 28.74 -16.10
CA ILE A 149 -3.49 29.03 -15.62
C ILE A 149 -2.70 29.80 -16.68
N LYS A 150 -2.81 29.43 -17.95
CA LYS A 150 -2.14 30.15 -19.04
C LYS A 150 -2.62 31.60 -19.15
N THR A 151 -3.93 31.83 -19.06
CA THR A 151 -4.51 33.18 -19.06
C THR A 151 -4.07 33.99 -17.85
N LEU A 152 -4.08 33.40 -16.66
CA LEU A 152 -3.64 34.07 -15.43
C LEU A 152 -2.16 34.46 -15.49
N ARG A 153 -1.28 33.58 -16.00
CA ARG A 153 0.14 33.90 -16.20
C ARG A 153 0.33 35.11 -17.12
N HIS A 154 -0.42 35.16 -18.23
CA HIS A 154 -0.36 36.31 -19.13
C HIS A 154 -0.85 37.60 -18.47
N SER A 155 -1.92 37.52 -17.67
CA SER A 155 -2.46 38.66 -16.95
C SER A 155 -1.48 39.20 -15.90
N VAL A 156 -0.81 38.32 -15.15
CA VAL A 156 0.23 38.71 -14.17
C VAL A 156 1.39 39.41 -14.87
N GLU A 157 1.87 38.86 -15.99
CA GLU A 157 2.95 39.47 -16.76
C GLU A 157 2.59 40.88 -17.24
N GLN A 158 1.39 41.06 -17.82
CA GLN A 158 0.91 42.37 -18.23
C GLN A 158 0.82 43.35 -17.04
N LYS A 159 0.37 42.90 -15.88
CA LYS A 159 0.26 43.74 -14.67
C LYS A 159 1.62 44.17 -14.15
N ASN A 160 2.62 43.29 -14.17
CA ASN A 160 4.00 43.64 -13.81
C ASN A 160 4.57 44.71 -14.74
N VAL A 161 4.34 44.59 -16.06
CA VAL A 161 4.75 45.60 -17.03
C VAL A 161 4.08 46.96 -16.75
N GLN A 162 2.76 46.96 -16.52
CA GLN A 162 2.02 48.19 -16.18
C GLN A 162 2.53 48.82 -14.87
N GLN A 163 2.85 47.99 -13.87
CA GLN A 163 3.35 48.45 -12.59
C GLN A 163 4.73 49.11 -12.72
N ASN A 164 5.65 48.51 -13.48
CA ASN A 164 6.96 49.09 -13.74
C ASN A 164 6.85 50.44 -14.48
N GLN A 165 5.98 50.52 -15.51
CA GLN A 165 5.71 51.77 -16.21
C GLN A 165 5.15 52.86 -15.28
N ALA A 166 4.28 52.49 -14.34
CA ALA A 166 3.77 53.43 -13.35
C ALA A 166 4.87 53.93 -12.39
N PHE A 167 5.75 53.04 -11.92
CA PHE A 167 6.88 53.42 -11.08
C PHE A 167 7.85 54.37 -11.80
N ASP A 168 8.20 54.08 -13.05
CA ASP A 168 9.04 54.95 -13.87
C ASP A 168 8.40 56.34 -14.05
N LYS A 169 7.07 56.37 -14.26
CA LYS A 169 6.34 57.63 -14.38
C LYS A 169 6.34 58.43 -13.07
N ILE A 170 6.11 57.78 -11.93
CA ILE A 170 6.19 58.41 -10.60
C ILE A 170 7.57 59.02 -10.38
N ALA A 171 8.64 58.27 -10.66
CA ALA A 171 10.01 58.75 -10.51
C ALA A 171 10.29 59.98 -11.40
N SER A 172 9.78 59.98 -12.64
CA SER A 172 9.91 61.14 -13.54
C SER A 172 9.18 62.38 -13.02
N LEU A 173 7.97 62.20 -12.48
CA LEU A 173 7.15 63.29 -11.96
C LEU A 173 7.73 63.87 -10.67
N GLN A 174 8.31 63.05 -9.80
CA GLN A 174 9.01 63.51 -8.61
C GLN A 174 10.21 64.38 -8.97
N LYS A 175 11.03 63.97 -9.95
CA LYS A 175 12.14 64.80 -10.46
C LYS A 175 11.67 66.13 -11.04
N GLN A 176 10.56 66.10 -11.79
CA GLN A 176 9.99 67.32 -12.35
C GLN A 176 9.44 68.25 -11.26
N LEU A 177 8.73 67.71 -10.27
CA LEU A 177 8.22 68.49 -9.15
C LEU A 177 9.35 69.18 -8.39
N ALA A 178 10.42 68.45 -8.05
CA ALA A 178 11.59 69.02 -7.38
C ALA A 178 12.23 70.17 -8.16
N HIS A 179 12.18 70.12 -9.50
CA HIS A 179 12.68 71.18 -10.36
C HIS A 179 11.71 72.38 -10.47
N ASP A 180 10.40 72.14 -10.46
CA ASP A 180 9.38 73.16 -10.70
C ASP A 180 8.96 73.92 -9.41
N THR A 181 9.06 73.29 -8.24
CA THR A 181 8.96 74.01 -6.96
C THR A 181 10.29 74.69 -6.64
N GLY A 182 10.45 75.93 -7.11
CA GLY A 182 11.46 76.87 -6.63
C GLY A 182 11.35 77.05 -5.12
N SER A 183 12.02 76.17 -4.39
CA SER A 183 11.91 76.07 -2.93
C SER A 183 12.67 77.23 -2.31
N GLY A 184 11.98 78.05 -1.51
CA GLY A 184 12.60 79.13 -0.77
C GLY A 184 13.74 78.57 0.09
N LEU A 185 14.94 79.11 -0.06
CA LEU A 185 16.15 78.58 0.56
C LEU A 185 16.34 79.13 1.98
N TYR A 186 15.95 80.38 2.20
CA TYR A 186 16.17 81.08 3.46
C TYR A 186 15.00 82.01 3.77
N HIS A 187 14.56 81.99 5.02
CA HIS A 187 13.60 82.95 5.56
C HIS A 187 13.99 83.37 6.98
N ASN A 188 14.19 84.67 7.21
CA ASN A 188 14.50 85.24 8.53
C ASN A 188 13.98 86.68 8.60
N GLY A 189 13.01 86.93 9.48
CA GLY A 189 12.31 88.20 9.59
C GLY A 189 11.73 88.67 8.25
N GLU A 190 12.14 89.87 7.83
CA GLU A 190 11.69 90.53 6.60
C GLU A 190 12.42 90.02 5.34
N HIS A 191 13.37 89.11 5.49
CA HIS A 191 14.30 88.71 4.43
C HIS A 191 14.05 87.29 3.92
N HIS A 192 14.09 87.12 2.60
CA HIS A 192 13.89 85.85 1.92
C HIS A 192 14.96 85.65 0.84
N LEU A 193 15.44 84.41 0.70
CA LEU A 193 16.25 83.99 -0.45
C LEU A 193 15.55 82.84 -1.17
N ILE A 194 15.50 82.93 -2.49
CA ILE A 194 14.95 81.88 -3.37
C ILE A 194 16.02 81.53 -4.40
N ILE A 195 16.16 80.25 -4.71
CA ILE A 195 17.09 79.80 -5.74
C ILE A 195 16.60 80.31 -7.10
N TRP A 196 17.45 81.03 -7.83
CA TRP A 196 17.10 81.44 -9.18
C TRP A 196 17.20 80.25 -10.14
N PRO A 197 16.16 79.98 -10.96
CA PRO A 197 16.04 78.72 -11.71
C PRO A 197 17.10 78.56 -12.81
N GLN A 198 17.75 79.64 -13.24
CA GLN A 198 18.75 79.63 -14.32
C GLN A 198 20.11 80.15 -13.82
N LYS A 199 21.21 79.73 -14.48
CA LYS A 199 22.51 80.39 -14.29
C LYS A 199 22.43 81.81 -14.85
N THR A 200 23.02 82.78 -14.16
CA THR A 200 23.06 84.17 -14.59
C THR A 200 24.49 84.58 -14.87
N LYS A 201 24.66 85.41 -15.91
CA LYS A 201 25.94 85.98 -16.29
C LYS A 201 26.00 87.44 -15.84
N MET A 202 26.96 87.77 -14.99
CA MET A 202 27.08 89.09 -14.37
C MET A 202 28.40 89.76 -14.73
N LEU A 203 28.40 91.09 -14.70
CA LEU A 203 29.55 91.95 -14.94
C LEU A 203 29.91 92.66 -13.64
N ASP A 204 31.16 92.56 -13.21
CA ASP A 204 31.68 93.26 -12.05
C ASP A 204 31.98 94.74 -12.34
N SER A 205 32.22 95.55 -11.30
CA SER A 205 32.62 96.96 -11.43
C SER A 205 33.92 97.15 -12.23
N ASP A 206 34.78 96.13 -12.23
CA ASP A 206 36.05 96.11 -12.96
C ASP A 206 35.90 95.59 -14.41
N GLY A 207 34.68 95.28 -14.85
CA GLY A 207 34.40 94.79 -16.21
C GLY A 207 34.62 93.29 -16.41
N ASN A 208 34.89 92.52 -15.34
CA ASN A 208 35.02 91.07 -15.39
C ASN A 208 33.65 90.41 -15.50
N THR A 209 33.54 89.39 -16.37
CA THR A 209 32.29 88.64 -16.54
C THR A 209 32.39 87.25 -15.92
N PHE A 210 31.43 86.89 -15.08
CA PHE A 210 31.34 85.56 -14.48
C PHE A 210 29.92 84.99 -14.62
N GLU A 211 29.82 83.67 -14.72
CA GLU A 211 28.55 82.95 -14.86
C GLU A 211 28.39 81.95 -13.72
N GLY A 212 27.25 81.98 -13.04
CA GLY A 212 27.00 81.13 -11.89
C GLY A 212 25.53 81.04 -11.53
N ARG A 213 25.23 80.23 -10.51
CA ARG A 213 23.93 80.26 -9.82
C ARG A 213 23.83 81.51 -8.96
N SER A 214 22.59 81.96 -8.81
CA SER A 214 22.23 83.20 -8.13
C SER A 214 21.06 82.96 -7.22
N LEU A 215 21.01 83.76 -6.16
CA LEU A 215 19.87 83.79 -5.25
C LEU A 215 19.05 85.04 -5.52
N LEU A 216 17.74 84.88 -5.63
CA LEU A 216 16.81 85.99 -5.59
C LEU A 216 16.59 86.39 -4.15
N TYR A 217 17.06 87.58 -3.79
CA TYR A 217 16.75 88.22 -2.53
C TYR A 217 15.43 88.99 -2.64
N LEU A 218 14.51 88.73 -1.69
CA LEU A 218 13.25 89.44 -1.55
C LEU A 218 13.09 89.96 -0.11
N HIS A 219 12.75 91.24 0.00
CA HIS A 219 12.41 91.90 1.25
C HIS A 219 10.88 92.00 1.40
N GLN A 220 10.36 91.95 2.63
CA GLN A 220 8.92 92.08 2.92
C GLN A 220 8.28 93.35 2.32
N SER A 221 9.08 94.42 2.14
CA SER A 221 8.66 95.63 1.42
C SER A 221 8.31 95.42 -0.08
N GLY A 222 8.45 94.20 -0.62
CA GLY A 222 8.24 93.87 -2.03
C GLY A 222 9.42 94.21 -2.96
N ARG A 223 10.52 94.69 -2.40
CA ARG A 223 11.75 95.00 -3.14
C ARG A 223 12.66 93.77 -3.16
N GLY A 224 13.36 93.55 -4.27
CA GLY A 224 14.28 92.44 -4.40
C GLY A 224 15.40 92.69 -5.40
N GLY A 225 16.38 91.81 -5.39
CA GLY A 225 17.53 91.86 -6.28
C GLY A 225 18.22 90.51 -6.33
N LEU A 226 19.04 90.28 -7.36
CA LEU A 226 19.83 89.07 -7.47
C LEU A 226 21.12 89.23 -6.66
N MET A 227 21.43 88.22 -5.86
CA MET A 227 22.69 88.05 -5.15
C MET A 227 23.53 87.02 -5.88
N THR A 228 24.75 87.41 -6.25
CA THR A 228 25.68 86.56 -6.99
C THR A 228 27.03 86.54 -6.31
N TYR A 229 27.72 85.40 -6.36
CA TYR A 229 29.08 85.27 -5.83
C TYR A 229 30.08 85.70 -6.89
N ASN A 230 30.99 86.62 -6.53
CA ASN A 230 32.06 87.06 -7.39
C ASN A 230 33.34 86.27 -7.03
N PRO A 231 33.85 85.41 -7.92
CA PRO A 231 35.03 84.58 -7.63
C PRO A 231 36.33 85.39 -7.51
N THR A 232 36.37 86.63 -8.04
CA THR A 232 37.56 87.48 -7.98
C THR A 232 37.67 88.23 -6.66
N THR A 233 36.55 88.62 -6.07
CA THR A 233 36.52 89.34 -4.78
C THR A 233 36.15 88.45 -3.59
N GLU A 234 35.77 87.19 -3.86
CA GLU A 234 35.27 86.21 -2.89
C GLU A 234 34.06 86.70 -2.07
N GLN A 235 33.30 87.63 -2.64
CA GLN A 235 32.18 88.30 -1.97
C GLN A 235 30.87 88.10 -2.73
N VAL A 236 29.77 88.06 -1.97
CA VAL A 236 28.42 88.09 -2.55
C VAL A 236 28.00 89.53 -2.75
N ASN A 237 27.73 89.88 -4.01
CA ASN A 237 27.28 91.19 -4.39
C ASN A 237 25.80 91.16 -4.74
N LEU A 238 25.07 92.13 -4.17
CA LEU A 238 23.70 92.43 -4.60
C LEU A 238 23.78 93.27 -5.87
N CYS A 239 23.17 92.78 -6.94
CA CYS A 239 23.17 93.47 -8.22
C CYS A 239 22.38 94.78 -8.13
N ALA A 240 22.88 95.83 -8.81
CA ALA A 240 22.52 97.22 -8.62
C ALA A 240 21.02 97.45 -8.31
N ALA A 241 20.71 97.75 -7.05
CA ALA A 241 19.36 98.04 -6.59
C ALA A 241 18.99 99.51 -6.92
N PRO A 242 17.70 99.82 -7.16
CA PRO A 242 17.23 101.19 -7.38
C PRO A 242 17.62 102.15 -6.23
N ARG A 243 17.75 103.46 -6.52
CA ARG A 243 18.10 104.50 -5.54
C ARG A 243 17.20 104.41 -4.29
N GLY A 244 17.82 104.23 -3.11
CA GLY A 244 17.16 103.93 -1.84
C GLY A 244 17.45 102.51 -1.32
N GLY A 245 18.71 102.09 -1.46
CA GLY A 245 19.18 100.70 -1.56
C GLY A 245 18.58 99.68 -0.60
N LEU A 246 18.40 98.47 -1.14
CA LEU A 246 18.17 97.26 -0.38
C LEU A 246 19.34 97.03 0.59
N ARG A 247 19.02 96.80 1.87
CA ARG A 247 19.99 96.46 2.91
C ARG A 247 19.67 95.07 3.45
N PRO A 248 20.23 93.99 2.86
CA PRO A 248 20.12 92.66 3.43
C PRO A 248 20.77 92.63 4.82
N SER A 249 20.25 91.82 5.74
CA SER A 249 20.89 91.58 7.04
C SER A 249 22.25 90.88 6.88
N GLU A 250 23.15 91.06 7.83
CA GLU A 250 24.46 90.40 7.79
C GLU A 250 24.34 88.87 7.87
N ASP A 251 23.42 88.35 8.68
CA ASP A 251 23.15 86.90 8.76
C ASP A 251 22.70 86.31 7.43
N LEU A 252 21.87 87.03 6.67
CA LEU A 252 21.44 86.61 5.34
C LEU A 252 22.58 86.66 4.33
N LYS A 253 23.41 87.72 4.37
CA LYS A 253 24.57 87.82 3.47
C LYS A 253 25.54 86.68 3.72
N GLN A 254 25.82 86.36 4.98
CA GLN A 254 26.68 85.24 5.34
C GLN A 254 26.11 83.91 4.81
N PHE A 255 24.82 83.66 5.05
CA PHE A 255 24.16 82.47 4.53
C PHE A 255 24.21 82.41 2.98
N ALA A 256 23.94 83.53 2.31
CA ALA A 256 24.01 83.61 0.85
C ALA A 256 25.43 83.35 0.34
N GLN A 257 26.45 83.83 1.05
CA GLN A 257 27.86 83.61 0.72
C GLN A 257 28.26 82.16 0.85
N ASP A 258 27.95 81.52 1.97
CA ASP A 258 28.29 80.13 2.20
C ASP A 258 27.59 79.20 1.18
N TRP A 259 26.31 79.46 0.91
CA TRP A 259 25.54 78.69 -0.06
C TRP A 259 26.04 78.91 -1.49
N LEU A 260 26.23 80.17 -1.92
CA LEU A 260 26.69 80.46 -3.28
C LEU A 260 28.12 80.00 -3.52
N PHE A 261 29.00 80.07 -2.51
CA PHE A 261 30.33 79.48 -2.58
C PHE A 261 30.25 77.97 -2.75
N LYS A 262 29.48 77.28 -1.89
CA LYS A 262 29.28 75.83 -1.99
C LYS A 262 28.78 75.44 -3.39
N VAL A 263 27.75 76.11 -3.88
CA VAL A 263 27.12 75.75 -5.16
C VAL A 263 27.99 76.11 -6.35
N ASN A 264 28.59 77.30 -6.40
CA ASN A 264 29.33 77.74 -7.58
C ASN A 264 30.77 77.23 -7.61
N GLU A 265 31.49 77.25 -6.49
CA GLU A 265 32.91 76.88 -6.45
C GLU A 265 33.11 75.39 -6.16
N LEU A 266 32.34 74.78 -5.25
CA LEU A 266 32.52 73.36 -4.89
C LEU A 266 31.69 72.41 -5.75
N GLN A 267 30.55 72.87 -6.30
CA GLN A 267 29.61 72.04 -7.06
C GLN A 267 29.44 72.48 -8.53
N GLU A 268 30.28 73.39 -9.02
CA GLU A 268 30.30 73.84 -10.43
C GLU A 268 28.94 74.40 -10.93
N GLY A 269 28.14 74.94 -10.00
CA GLY A 269 26.81 75.50 -10.25
C GLY A 269 25.68 74.47 -10.35
N ILE A 270 25.90 73.23 -9.92
CA ILE A 270 24.89 72.16 -9.82
C ILE A 270 24.33 72.12 -8.40
N VAL A 271 23.05 72.49 -8.25
CA VAL A 271 22.32 72.41 -6.96
C VAL A 271 21.96 70.94 -6.68
N LYS A 272 22.36 70.40 -5.52
CA LYS A 272 21.98 69.05 -5.07
C LYS A 272 20.73 69.10 -4.17
N GLU A 273 20.15 67.94 -3.89
CA GLU A 273 18.96 67.83 -3.02
C GLU A 273 19.18 68.41 -1.61
N GLU A 274 20.38 68.21 -1.04
CA GLU A 274 20.79 68.79 0.24
C GLU A 274 20.85 70.33 0.23
N ASP A 275 21.07 70.95 -0.93
CA ASP A 275 21.17 72.40 -1.07
C ASP A 275 19.79 73.07 -1.24
N MET A 276 18.73 72.26 -1.42
CA MET A 276 17.35 72.70 -1.55
C MET A 276 16.56 72.62 -0.24
N ILE A 277 17.22 72.24 0.87
CA ILE A 277 16.58 72.17 2.19
C ILE A 277 16.30 73.60 2.66
N PRO A 278 15.03 74.00 2.90
CA PRO A 278 14.69 75.34 3.33
C PRO A 278 15.18 75.60 4.76
N VAL A 279 15.78 76.77 4.99
CA VAL A 279 16.15 77.22 6.33
C VAL A 279 15.22 78.36 6.75
N ASN A 280 14.35 78.09 7.73
CA ASN A 280 13.41 79.06 8.26
C ASN A 280 13.72 79.37 9.73
N TYR A 281 14.10 80.62 10.01
CA TYR A 281 14.37 81.14 11.36
C TYR A 281 13.13 81.77 12.00
N ASN A 282 12.11 82.07 11.20
CA ASN A 282 10.80 82.44 11.69
C ASN A 282 10.07 81.14 11.99
N GLY A 283 10.19 80.65 13.23
CA GLY A 283 9.67 79.35 13.66
C GLY A 283 8.29 79.03 13.08
N ASP A 284 8.02 77.75 12.85
CA ASP A 284 6.82 77.25 12.18
C ASP A 284 5.60 78.07 12.61
N PHE A 285 4.97 78.75 11.64
CA PHE A 285 3.65 79.31 11.86
C PHE A 285 2.70 78.13 12.07
N GLU A 286 2.61 77.63 13.31
CA GLU A 286 1.56 76.71 13.72
C GLU A 286 0.22 77.42 13.49
N LYS A 287 -0.44 77.03 12.39
CA LYS A 287 -1.89 77.03 12.24
C LYS A 287 -2.33 75.79 11.47
#